data_AF-A0A7I0JQ63-F1
#
_entry.id   AF-A0A7I0JQ63-F1
#
_cell.length_a   1.000
_cell.length_b   1.000
_cell.length_c   1.000
_cell.angle_alpha   90.00
_cell.angle_beta   90.00
_cell.angle_gamma   90.00
#
_symmetry.space_group_name_H-M   'P 1'
#
loop_
_entity.id
_entity.type
_entity.pdbx_description
1 polymer ?
#
loop_
_entity_poly.entity_id
_entity_poly.type
_entity_poly.pdbx_seq_one_letter_code
_entity_poly.pdbx_strand_id
1 'polypeptide(L)'
;NEPLWLFGYGSLIWKPEIEHVEERVALLRGWHRSFCMKMTRWRGTKESPGLMMALDRGGQCKGVAFRIGDGNRRAQLDKILRREVTLKPTSYHPR
;
A
#
# COMPACT_ATOMS: atom_id res chain seq x y z
N ASN A 1 12.64 -4.74 21.17
CA ASN A 1 11.47 -4.85 20.27
C ASN A 1 11.34 -3.53 19.54
N GLU A 2 11.61 -3.47 18.24
CA GLU A 2 11.59 -2.20 17.49
C GLU A 2 10.15 -1.77 17.15
N PRO A 3 9.86 -0.45 17.05
CA PRO A 3 8.55 0.05 16.65
C PRO A 3 8.19 -0.34 15.21
N LEU A 4 6.93 -0.71 14.97
CA LEU A 4 6.44 -1.05 13.64
C LEU A 4 5.85 0.18 12.95
N TRP A 5 6.35 0.49 11.75
CA TRP A 5 5.86 1.57 10.91
C TRP A 5 5.29 1.02 9.60
N LEU A 6 4.13 1.54 9.19
CA LEU A 6 3.51 1.27 7.89
C LEU A 6 3.66 2.52 7.01
N PHE A 7 4.22 2.37 5.81
CA PHE A 7 4.31 3.48 4.85
C PHE A 7 3.14 3.44 3.85
N GLY A 8 2.28 4.46 3.91
CA GLY A 8 1.22 4.69 2.93
C GLY A 8 1.70 5.59 1.80
N TYR A 9 1.58 5.11 0.56
CA TYR A 9 1.94 5.86 -0.67
C TYR A 9 0.72 6.16 -1.58
N GLY A 10 -0.45 5.65 -1.23
CA GLY A 10 -1.68 5.71 -2.04
C GLY A 10 -2.93 5.90 -1.18
N SER A 11 -3.94 5.05 -1.39
CA SER A 11 -5.26 5.15 -0.72
C SER A 11 -5.18 5.20 0.81
N LEU A 12 -4.17 4.56 1.41
CA LEU A 12 -3.93 4.58 2.86
C LEU A 12 -3.66 5.99 3.41
N ILE A 13 -3.16 6.93 2.60
CA ILE A 13 -2.95 8.32 3.03
C ILE A 13 -4.29 8.99 3.35
N TRP A 14 -5.35 8.70 2.59
CA TRP A 14 -6.66 9.34 2.73
C TRP A 14 -7.64 8.53 3.57
N LYS A 15 -7.42 7.22 3.63
CA LYS A 15 -8.25 6.29 4.39
C LYS A 15 -7.32 5.24 5.00
N PRO A 16 -6.73 5.47 6.18
CA PRO A 16 -5.78 4.51 6.76
C PRO A 16 -6.43 3.19 7.17
N GLU A 17 -7.64 3.23 7.74
CA GLU A 17 -8.35 2.06 8.30
C GLU A 17 -7.52 1.19 9.27
N ILE A 18 -6.49 1.79 9.87
CA ILE A 18 -5.64 1.21 10.91
C ILE A 18 -5.61 2.11 12.14
N GLU A 19 -5.65 1.51 13.31
CA GLU A 19 -5.29 2.20 14.54
C GLU A 19 -3.78 2.36 14.58
N HIS A 20 -3.35 3.61 14.66
CA HIS A 20 -1.96 3.99 14.78
C HIS A 20 -1.86 5.05 15.88
N VAL A 21 -0.68 5.16 16.47
CA VAL A 21 -0.42 6.07 17.60
C VAL A 21 0.38 7.29 17.19
N GLU A 22 0.81 7.33 15.92
CA GLU A 22 1.59 8.43 15.37
C GLU A 22 1.54 8.43 13.83
N GLU A 23 1.52 9.61 13.23
CA GLU A 23 1.68 9.81 11.78
C GLU A 23 2.83 10.78 11.50
N ARG A 24 3.62 10.50 10.46
CA ARG A 24 4.65 11.41 9.97
C ARG A 24 4.64 11.49 8.46
N VAL A 25 4.78 12.70 7.92
CA VAL A 25 5.12 12.85 6.50
C VAL A 25 6.49 12.21 6.27
N ALA A 26 6.59 11.33 5.28
CA ALA A 26 7.80 10.55 5.02
C ALA A 26 8.18 10.59 3.54
N LEU A 27 9.48 10.47 3.27
CA LEU A 27 10.05 10.38 1.94
C LEU A 27 10.76 9.03 1.79
N LEU A 28 10.17 8.12 1.01
CA LEU A 28 10.77 6.85 0.68
C LEU A 28 11.73 7.04 -0.50
N ARG A 29 13.04 6.88 -0.26
CA ARG A 29 14.09 7.01 -1.28
C ARG A 29 14.33 5.66 -1.97
N GLY A 30 14.71 5.71 -3.25
CA GLY A 30 14.92 4.51 -4.07
C GLY A 30 13.63 3.88 -4.59
N TRP A 31 12.49 4.55 -4.42
CA TRP A 31 11.18 4.13 -4.90
C TRP A 31 10.37 5.32 -5.38
N HIS A 32 9.59 5.15 -6.45
CA HIS A 32 8.68 6.18 -6.95
C HIS A 32 7.32 5.55 -7.29
N ARG A 33 6.29 6.39 -7.41
CA ARG A 33 4.96 5.94 -7.83
C ARG A 33 4.92 5.83 -9.34
N SER A 34 4.52 4.66 -9.83
CA SER A 34 4.44 4.33 -11.25
C SER A 34 3.20 3.50 -11.52
N PHE A 35 2.60 3.63 -12.70
CA PHE A 35 1.55 2.74 -13.20
C PHE A 35 2.18 1.42 -13.69
N CYS A 36 2.79 0.68 -12.76
CA CYS A 36 3.63 -0.49 -13.01
C CYS A 36 2.96 -1.84 -12.70
N MET A 37 1.67 -1.86 -12.33
CA MET A 37 0.91 -3.10 -12.17
C MET A 37 -0.27 -3.15 -13.15
N LYS A 38 -0.41 -4.23 -13.91
CA LYS A 38 -1.60 -4.54 -14.68
C LYS A 38 -2.70 -5.05 -13.74
N MET A 39 -3.93 -4.63 -13.98
CA MET A 39 -5.12 -5.11 -13.27
C MET A 39 -6.25 -5.48 -14.24
N THR A 40 -6.90 -6.61 -13.99
CA THR A 40 -8.02 -7.11 -14.80
C THR A 40 -9.39 -6.96 -14.12
N ARG A 41 -9.44 -6.15 -13.05
CA ARG A 41 -10.65 -5.80 -12.29
C ARG A 41 -10.59 -4.32 -11.90
N TRP A 42 -11.74 -3.74 -11.56
CA TRP A 42 -11.94 -2.33 -11.19
C TRP A 42 -11.80 -1.38 -12.38
N ARG A 43 -10.59 -0.88 -12.64
CA ARG A 43 -10.34 0.07 -13.73
C ARG A 43 -9.81 -0.63 -14.98
N GLY A 44 -10.18 -1.90 -15.16
CA GLY A 44 -9.76 -2.76 -16.26
C GLY A 44 -10.59 -4.04 -16.30
N THR A 45 -10.52 -4.74 -17.43
CA THR A 45 -11.13 -6.06 -17.66
C THR A 45 -10.05 -7.07 -18.07
N LYS A 46 -10.44 -8.32 -18.34
CA LYS A 46 -9.50 -9.33 -18.85
C LYS A 46 -9.07 -9.01 -20.29
N GLU A 47 -10.01 -8.50 -21.09
CA GLU A 47 -9.82 -8.17 -22.51
C GLU A 47 -9.09 -6.83 -22.68
N SER A 48 -9.29 -5.89 -21.74
CA SER A 48 -8.61 -4.61 -21.70
C SER A 48 -8.08 -4.33 -20.29
N PRO A 49 -6.88 -4.84 -19.94
CA PRO A 49 -6.30 -4.64 -18.62
C PRO A 49 -6.02 -3.17 -18.32
N GLY A 50 -6.40 -2.72 -17.13
CA GLY A 50 -6.07 -1.41 -16.62
C GLY A 50 -4.67 -1.36 -15.99
N LEU A 51 -4.22 -0.16 -15.61
CA LEU A 51 -2.98 0.03 -14.86
C LEU A 51 -3.27 0.56 -13.46
N MET A 52 -2.68 -0.09 -12.46
CA MET A 52 -2.65 0.34 -11.07
C MET A 52 -1.32 1.02 -10.76
N MET A 53 -1.42 2.14 -10.05
CA MET A 53 -0.25 2.80 -9.48
C MET A 53 0.27 2.01 -8.28
N ALA A 54 1.55 1.65 -8.32
CA ALA A 54 2.28 1.00 -7.24
C ALA A 54 3.64 1.68 -7.03
N LEU A 55 4.46 1.10 -6.14
CA LEU A 55 5.86 1.50 -6.02
C LEU A 55 6.72 0.72 -7.03
N ASP A 56 7.54 1.45 -7.77
CA ASP A 56 8.59 0.89 -8.61
C ASP A 56 9.96 1.41 -8.16
N ARG A 57 11.02 0.67 -8.49
CA ARG A 57 12.39 0.99 -8.05
C ARG A 57 12.88 2.30 -8.67
N GLY A 58 13.73 3.00 -7.93
CA GLY A 58 14.35 4.26 -8.32
C GLY A 58 13.56 5.50 -7.85
N GLY A 59 14.21 6.66 -7.85
CA GLY A 59 13.58 7.94 -7.51
C GLY A 59 13.23 8.10 -6.03
N GLN A 60 12.13 8.79 -5.76
CA GLN A 60 11.63 9.03 -4.41
C GLN A 60 10.09 9.18 -4.38
N CYS A 61 9.47 8.79 -3.27
CA CYS A 61 8.03 8.84 -3.06
C CYS A 61 7.72 9.54 -1.74
N LYS A 62 6.97 10.65 -1.80
CA LYS A 62 6.39 11.28 -0.61
C LYS A 62 5.12 10.54 -0.21
N GLY A 63 4.99 10.23 1.07
CA GLY A 63 3.83 9.54 1.65
C GLY A 63 3.70 9.83 3.15
N VAL A 64 3.01 8.94 3.85
CA VAL A 64 2.79 9.03 5.31
C VAL A 64 3.28 7.73 5.96
N ALA A 65 4.02 7.84 7.05
CA ALA A 65 4.41 6.73 7.90
C ALA A 65 3.51 6.69 9.14
N PHE A 66 2.83 5.58 9.37
CA PHE A 66 1.95 5.35 10.50
C PHE A 66 2.65 4.43 11.51
N ARG A 67 2.83 4.86 12.76
CA ARG A 67 3.37 3.98 13.81
C ARG A 67 2.25 3.16 14.42
N ILE A 68 2.36 1.85 14.32
CA ILE A 68 1.39 0.93 14.91
C ILE A 68 1.68 0.76 16.40
N GLY A 69 0.62 0.74 17.22
CA GLY A 69 0.74 0.50 18.66
C GLY A 69 1.31 -0.89 18.97
N ASP A 70 2.05 -1.00 20.06
CA ASP A 70 2.76 -2.24 20.40
C ASP A 70 1.80 -3.40 20.75
N GLY A 71 0.64 -3.08 21.33
CA GLY A 71 -0.35 -4.07 21.77
C GLY A 71 -1.24 -4.65 20.66
N ASN A 72 -1.24 -4.09 19.44
CA ASN A 72 -2.21 -4.46 18.40
C ASN A 72 -1.60 -4.70 17.01
N ARG A 73 -0.26 -4.80 16.89
CA ARG A 73 0.46 -4.94 15.62
C ARG A 73 -0.15 -5.96 14.66
N ARG A 74 -0.37 -7.19 15.14
CA ARG A 74 -0.91 -8.29 14.32
C ARG A 74 -2.31 -7.98 13.79
N ALA A 75 -3.18 -7.48 14.66
CA ALA A 75 -4.56 -7.15 14.30
C ALA A 75 -4.62 -6.04 13.22
N GLN A 76 -3.76 -5.03 13.32
CA GLN A 76 -3.70 -3.95 12.33
C GLN A 76 -3.14 -4.43 10.99
N LEU A 77 -2.10 -5.27 11.00
CA LEU A 77 -1.59 -5.89 9.77
C LEU A 77 -2.66 -6.77 9.09
N ASP A 78 -3.43 -7.52 9.87
CA ASP A 78 -4.51 -8.36 9.33
C ASP A 78 -5.64 -7.53 8.71
N LYS A 79 -5.99 -6.38 9.30
CA LYS A 79 -6.96 -5.44 8.71
C LYS A 79 -6.46 -4.94 7.33
N ILE A 80 -5.20 -4.50 7.24
CA ILE A 80 -4.60 -4.05 5.98
C ILE A 80 -4.58 -5.16 4.93
N LEU A 81 -4.15 -6.36 5.31
CA LEU A 81 -4.09 -7.49 4.38
C LEU A 81 -5.47 -7.85 3.83
N ARG A 82 -6.51 -7.86 4.66
CA ARG A 82 -7.90 -8.12 4.21
C ARG A 82 -8.41 -7.06 3.25
N ARG A 83 -8.03 -5.80 3.46
CA ARG A 83 -8.40 -4.67 2.60
C ARG A 83 -7.70 -4.73 1.24
N GLU A 84 -6.39 -4.96 1.23
CA GLU A 84 -5.58 -4.81 0.02
C GLU A 84 -5.53 -6.12 -0.81
N VAL A 85 -5.60 -7.28 -0.16
CA VAL A 85 -5.53 -8.61 -0.79
C VAL A 85 -6.92 -9.23 -0.88
N THR A 86 -7.77 -8.64 -1.73
CA THR A 86 -9.18 -9.05 -1.89
C THR A 86 -9.41 -10.30 -2.73
N LEU A 87 -8.41 -10.77 -3.50
CA LEU A 87 -8.55 -11.90 -4.44
C LEU A 87 -7.38 -12.87 -4.35
N LYS A 88 -7.68 -14.17 -4.51
CA LYS A 88 -6.72 -15.26 -4.67
C LYS A 88 -7.16 -16.17 -5.84
N PRO A 89 -6.38 -16.28 -6.95
CA PRO A 89 -5.14 -15.54 -7.22
C PRO A 89 -5.40 -14.04 -7.39
N THR A 90 -4.35 -13.23 -7.18
CA THR A 90 -4.43 -11.77 -7.33
C THR A 90 -4.70 -11.38 -8.78
N SER A 91 -5.47 -10.31 -9.00
CA SER A 91 -5.64 -9.69 -10.32
C SER A 91 -4.53 -8.69 -10.67
N TYR A 92 -3.59 -8.45 -9.75
CA TYR A 92 -2.51 -7.48 -9.90
C TYR A 92 -1.23 -8.19 -10.30
N HIS A 93 -0.70 -7.84 -11.48
CA HIS A 93 0.53 -8.41 -12.01
C HIS A 93 1.52 -7.30 -12.37
N PRO A 94 2.82 -7.45 -12.09
CA PRO A 94 3.82 -6.50 -12.58
C PRO A 94 3.73 -6.33 -14.09
N ARG A 95 3.91 -5.09 -14.57
CA ARG A 95 3.93 -4.76 -15.99
C ARG A 95 5.18 -5.30 -16.68
#